data_AF-A0A2N3PTL1-F1
#
_entry.id   AF-A0A2N3PTL1-F1
#
_cell.length_a   1.000
_cell.length_b   1.000
_cell.length_c   1.000
_cell.angle_alpha   90.00
_cell.angle_beta   90.00
_cell.angle_gamma   90.00
#
_symmetry.space_group_name_H-M   'P 1'
#
loop_
_entity.id
_entity.type
_entity.pdbx_description
1 polymer ?
#
loop_
_entity_poly.entity_id
_entity_poly.type
_entity_poly.pdbx_seq_one_letter_code
_entity_poly.pdbx_strand_id
1 'polypeptide(L)'
;MSASVLVICLATFGVAEARTTACFTPDEARAAHLRIMQQEFNVAALNCRTVDPTDPTFSGRYNDFVGKFGGKLQENAVALRQHFSRAGGNFDVWMTMVANDAGQRVITDASYCQQAWDNLDKVLAMETQDVEGFAVTAGVSHANVPACAQASPKVQKAKAPKSKAKAKDKSASSGSAAVAKAE
;
A
#
# COMPACT_ATOMS: atom_id res chain seq x y z
N MET A 1 3.33 53.67 -53.10
CA MET A 1 4.26 53.27 -52.03
C MET A 1 3.70 52.02 -51.39
N SER A 2 4.37 50.89 -51.60
CA SER A 2 3.96 49.54 -51.20
C SER A 2 4.17 49.29 -49.72
N ALA A 3 3.33 48.44 -49.12
CA ALA A 3 3.70 47.68 -47.92
C ALA A 3 2.94 46.34 -47.89
N SER A 4 3.68 45.27 -48.20
CA SER A 4 3.23 43.88 -48.11
C SER A 4 3.31 43.40 -46.65
N VAL A 5 2.23 42.83 -46.11
CA VAL A 5 2.22 42.19 -44.79
C VAL A 5 2.34 40.68 -44.98
N LEU A 6 3.47 40.12 -44.54
CA LEU A 6 3.77 38.69 -44.55
C LEU A 6 3.23 38.07 -43.26
N VAL A 7 2.17 37.27 -43.35
CA VAL A 7 1.63 36.49 -42.22
C VAL A 7 2.39 35.18 -42.11
N ILE A 8 3.21 35.05 -41.06
CA ILE A 8 3.95 33.81 -40.75
C ILE A 8 3.09 32.95 -39.84
N CYS A 9 2.50 31.89 -40.39
CA CYS A 9 1.86 30.81 -39.64
C CYS A 9 2.93 29.89 -39.05
N LEU A 10 3.28 30.08 -37.78
CA LEU A 10 4.07 29.13 -37.00
C LEU A 10 3.16 27.95 -36.62
N ALA A 11 3.25 26.87 -37.41
CA ALA A 11 2.70 25.57 -37.04
C ALA A 11 3.55 25.00 -35.88
N THR A 12 3.08 25.19 -34.65
CA THR A 12 3.63 24.50 -33.49
C THR A 12 3.25 23.02 -33.57
N PHE A 13 4.19 22.17 -33.95
CA PHE A 13 4.08 20.73 -33.80
C PHE A 13 4.06 20.42 -32.29
N GLY A 14 2.86 20.15 -31.76
CA GLY A 14 2.69 19.67 -30.40
C GLY A 14 3.31 18.28 -30.28
N VAL A 15 4.45 18.18 -29.60
CA VAL A 15 4.93 16.90 -29.10
C VAL A 15 3.93 16.48 -28.03
N ALA A 16 3.13 15.46 -28.32
CA ALA A 16 2.32 14.83 -27.29
C ALA A 16 3.29 14.20 -26.29
N GLU A 17 3.59 14.92 -25.20
CA GLU A 17 4.08 14.28 -23.99
C GLU A 17 3.03 13.24 -23.65
N ALA A 18 3.37 11.97 -23.86
CA ALA A 18 2.68 10.88 -23.23
C ALA A 18 2.80 11.16 -21.74
N ARG A 19 1.76 11.78 -21.16
CA ARG A 19 1.54 11.78 -19.72
C ARG A 19 1.39 10.31 -19.37
N THR A 20 2.50 9.66 -19.07
CA THR A 20 2.50 8.38 -18.40
C THR A 20 1.68 8.62 -17.14
N THR A 21 0.47 8.06 -17.09
CA THR A 21 -0.30 8.01 -15.87
C THR A 21 0.63 7.41 -14.83
N ALA A 22 1.04 8.25 -13.86
CA ALA A 22 2.01 7.84 -12.87
C ALA A 22 1.40 6.70 -12.07
N CYS A 23 1.91 5.51 -12.32
CA CYS A 23 1.42 4.28 -11.75
C CYS A 23 2.22 3.94 -10.50
N PHE A 24 1.61 3.19 -9.60
CA PHE A 24 2.25 2.73 -8.38
C PHE A 24 3.12 1.51 -8.67
N THR A 25 4.38 1.56 -8.25
CA THR A 25 5.18 0.33 -8.12
C THR A 25 4.53 -0.60 -7.08
N PRO A 26 4.85 -1.91 -7.07
CA PRO A 26 4.25 -2.83 -6.10
C PRO A 26 4.42 -2.40 -4.64
N ASP A 27 5.55 -1.77 -4.30
CA ASP A 27 5.83 -1.32 -2.94
C ASP A 27 5.06 -0.03 -2.62
N GLU A 28 5.00 0.91 -3.56
CA GLU A 28 4.19 2.12 -3.42
C GLU A 28 2.69 1.79 -3.33
N ALA A 29 2.23 0.76 -4.05
CA ALA A 29 0.84 0.31 -3.99
C ALA A 29 0.50 -0.22 -2.59
N ARG A 30 1.36 -1.06 -2.00
CA ARG A 30 1.19 -1.53 -0.61
C ARG A 30 1.17 -0.36 0.38
N ALA A 31 2.08 0.59 0.21
CA ALA A 31 2.11 1.81 1.02
C ALA A 31 0.82 2.64 0.88
N ALA A 32 0.32 2.78 -0.35
CA ALA A 32 -0.93 3.47 -0.65
C ALA A 32 -2.13 2.79 0.01
N HIS A 33 -2.24 1.46 -0.11
CA HIS A 33 -3.32 0.69 0.51
C HIS A 33 -3.35 0.86 2.03
N LEU A 34 -2.18 0.82 2.70
CA LEU A 34 -2.15 1.04 4.16
C LEU A 34 -2.57 2.48 4.53
N ARG A 35 -2.17 3.49 3.76
CA ARG A 35 -2.57 4.87 4.01
C ARG A 35 -4.06 5.11 3.74
N ILE A 36 -4.63 4.41 2.76
CA ILE A 36 -6.07 4.43 2.54
C ILE A 36 -6.80 3.82 3.73
N MET A 37 -6.41 2.62 4.17
CA MET A 37 -7.00 1.97 5.34
C MET A 37 -6.90 2.86 6.59
N GLN A 38 -5.75 3.51 6.83
CA GLN A 38 -5.59 4.45 7.93
C GLN A 38 -6.59 5.62 7.83
N GLN A 39 -6.84 6.13 6.63
CA GLN A 39 -7.81 7.21 6.42
C GLN A 39 -9.25 6.73 6.60
N GLU A 40 -9.57 5.50 6.18
CA GLU A 40 -10.87 4.88 6.45
C GLU A 40 -11.11 4.74 7.95
N PHE A 41 -10.12 4.25 8.71
CA PHE A 41 -10.25 4.16 10.16
C PHE A 41 -10.37 5.53 10.83
N ASN A 42 -9.71 6.56 10.31
CA ASN A 42 -9.88 7.92 10.81
C ASN A 42 -11.32 8.43 10.58
N VAL A 43 -11.85 8.25 9.37
CA VAL A 43 -13.23 8.61 9.05
C VAL A 43 -14.23 7.80 9.89
N ALA A 44 -14.00 6.50 10.08
CA ALA A 44 -14.80 5.66 10.95
C ALA A 44 -14.72 6.13 12.42
N ALA A 45 -13.55 6.51 12.93
CA ALA A 45 -13.40 7.04 14.29
C ALA A 45 -14.25 8.29 14.55
N LEU A 46 -14.49 9.10 13.52
CA LEU A 46 -15.32 10.30 13.61
C LEU A 46 -16.82 10.03 13.49
N ASN A 47 -17.22 8.99 12.74
CA ASN A 47 -18.62 8.80 12.35
C ASN A 47 -19.28 7.55 12.97
N CYS A 48 -18.51 6.50 13.22
CA CYS A 48 -18.99 5.24 13.75
C CYS A 48 -19.04 5.30 15.28
N ARG A 49 -20.23 5.62 15.80
CA ARG A 49 -20.50 5.59 17.24
C ARG A 49 -20.70 4.15 17.69
N THR A 50 -20.19 3.80 18.87
CA THR A 50 -20.61 2.57 19.56
C THR A 50 -21.99 2.82 20.18
N VAL A 51 -22.84 1.80 20.18
CA VAL A 51 -24.14 1.83 20.89
C VAL A 51 -23.92 1.59 22.38
N ASP A 52 -22.85 0.87 22.74
CA ASP A 52 -22.47 0.57 24.11
C ASP A 52 -21.48 1.63 24.63
N PRO A 53 -21.82 2.36 25.71
CA PRO A 53 -20.93 3.32 26.36
C PRO A 53 -19.78 2.69 27.14
N THR A 54 -19.77 1.36 27.34
CA THR A 54 -18.74 0.61 28.08
C THR A 54 -17.71 -0.05 27.16
N ASP A 55 -17.97 -0.12 25.87
CA ASP A 55 -17.05 -0.64 24.85
C ASP A 55 -15.99 0.42 24.52
N PRO A 56 -14.68 0.08 24.40
CA PRO A 56 -13.70 0.99 23.81
C PRO A 56 -14.26 1.64 22.54
N THR A 57 -14.34 2.97 22.54
CA THR A 57 -14.81 3.70 21.35
C THR A 57 -13.89 3.42 20.16
N PHE A 58 -14.43 3.49 18.94
CA PHE A 58 -13.64 3.35 17.72
C PHE A 58 -12.39 4.25 17.76
N SER A 59 -12.56 5.49 18.25
CA SER A 59 -11.47 6.46 18.42
C SER A 59 -10.34 5.94 19.32
N GLY A 60 -10.65 5.24 20.41
CA GLY A 60 -9.64 4.63 21.28
C GLY A 60 -8.80 3.60 20.53
N ARG A 61 -9.45 2.64 19.87
CA ARG A 61 -8.75 1.59 19.10
C ARG A 61 -8.02 2.15 17.88
N TYR A 62 -8.54 3.20 17.26
CA TYR A 62 -7.83 3.91 16.20
C TYR A 62 -6.51 4.50 16.71
N ASN A 63 -6.51 5.09 17.92
CA ASN A 63 -5.27 5.59 18.53
C ASN A 63 -4.28 4.46 18.80
N ASP A 64 -4.76 3.29 19.24
CA ASP A 64 -3.91 2.10 19.41
C ASP A 64 -3.29 1.66 18.08
N PHE A 65 -4.07 1.69 17.00
CA PHE A 65 -3.58 1.40 15.65
C PHE A 65 -2.49 2.41 15.21
N VAL A 66 -2.72 3.70 15.39
CA VAL A 66 -1.72 4.74 15.06
C VAL A 66 -0.47 4.58 15.93
N GLY A 67 -0.62 4.26 17.21
CA GLY A 67 0.49 4.00 18.12
C GLY A 67 1.33 2.79 17.71
N LYS A 68 0.68 1.66 17.39
CA LYS A 68 1.34 0.41 17.02
C LYS A 68 2.02 0.47 15.64
N PHE A 69 1.35 1.08 14.65
CA PHE A 69 1.81 1.07 13.26
C PHE A 69 2.38 2.43 12.79
N GLY A 70 2.54 3.40 13.68
CA GLY A 70 2.97 4.77 13.36
C GLY A 70 4.29 4.86 12.59
N GLY A 71 5.28 4.03 12.93
CA GLY A 71 6.54 3.95 12.19
C GLY A 71 6.33 3.56 10.71
N LYS A 72 5.54 2.51 10.47
CA LYS A 72 5.21 2.06 9.12
C LYS A 72 4.37 3.09 8.35
N LEU A 73 3.41 3.73 9.01
CA LEU A 73 2.60 4.80 8.43
C LEU A 73 3.45 6.00 7.99
N GLN A 74 4.52 6.30 8.72
CA GLN A 74 5.46 7.36 8.37
C GLN A 74 6.36 6.97 7.18
N GLU A 75 6.90 5.75 7.17
CA GLU A 75 7.64 5.20 6.02
C GLU A 75 6.81 5.30 4.73
N ASN A 76 5.54 4.91 4.81
CA ASN A 76 4.62 4.95 3.67
C ASN A 76 4.33 6.37 3.22
N ALA A 77 4.16 7.31 4.15
CA ALA A 77 4.00 8.73 3.78
C ALA A 77 5.23 9.29 3.07
N VAL A 78 6.45 8.86 3.41
CA VAL A 78 7.67 9.25 2.69
C VAL A 78 7.68 8.67 1.28
N ALA A 79 7.44 7.37 1.14
CA ALA A 79 7.40 6.71 -0.17
C ALA A 79 6.37 7.33 -1.11
N LEU A 80 5.16 7.63 -0.59
CA LEU A 80 4.09 8.23 -1.38
C LEU A 80 4.37 9.70 -1.74
N ARG A 81 4.97 10.49 -0.85
CA ARG A 81 5.41 11.86 -1.23
C ARG A 81 6.43 11.83 -2.36
N GLN A 82 7.36 10.89 -2.33
CA GLN A 82 8.32 10.70 -3.43
C GLN A 82 7.60 10.29 -4.72
N HIS A 83 6.66 9.34 -4.64
CA HIS A 83 5.83 8.96 -5.78
C HIS A 83 5.13 10.18 -6.40
N PHE A 84 4.38 10.94 -5.59
CA PHE A 84 3.62 12.09 -6.08
C PHE A 84 4.52 13.22 -6.60
N SER A 85 5.70 13.42 -6.00
CA SER A 85 6.70 14.36 -6.52
C SER A 85 7.18 13.98 -7.92
N ARG A 86 7.41 12.69 -8.20
CA ARG A 86 7.83 12.21 -9.53
C ARG A 86 6.68 12.20 -10.54
N ALA A 87 5.47 11.94 -10.05
CA ALA A 87 4.24 11.91 -10.84
C ALA A 87 3.74 13.30 -11.28
N GLY A 88 4.29 14.39 -10.71
CA GLY A 88 3.73 15.73 -10.87
C GLY A 88 2.39 15.93 -10.12
N GLY A 89 2.14 15.12 -9.09
CA GLY A 89 0.94 15.18 -8.26
C GLY A 89 1.22 15.67 -6.83
N ASN A 90 0.20 15.58 -5.96
CA ASN A 90 0.29 16.00 -4.57
C ASN A 90 -0.32 14.95 -3.65
N PHE A 91 0.47 14.47 -2.68
CA PHE A 91 0.07 13.44 -1.72
C PHE A 91 -1.10 13.88 -0.83
N ASP A 92 -1.12 15.12 -0.36
CA ASP A 92 -2.16 15.62 0.54
C ASP A 92 -3.50 15.79 -0.20
N VAL A 93 -3.45 16.21 -1.47
CA VAL A 93 -4.64 16.23 -2.35
C VAL A 93 -5.19 14.82 -2.53
N TRP A 94 -4.32 13.83 -2.77
CA TRP A 94 -4.74 12.44 -2.89
C TRP A 94 -5.34 11.89 -1.59
N MET A 95 -4.73 12.13 -0.44
CA MET A 95 -5.29 11.74 0.87
C MET A 95 -6.64 12.40 1.13
N THR A 96 -6.83 13.66 0.71
CA THR A 96 -8.10 14.36 0.82
C THR A 96 -9.18 13.69 -0.04
N MET A 97 -8.85 13.30 -1.28
CA MET A 97 -9.78 12.54 -2.13
C MET A 97 -10.18 11.21 -1.48
N VAL A 98 -9.22 10.48 -0.91
CA VAL A 98 -9.46 9.23 -0.18
C VAL A 98 -10.38 9.45 1.02
N ALA A 99 -10.15 10.52 1.79
CA ALA A 99 -10.98 10.88 2.94
C ALA A 99 -12.43 11.20 2.53
N ASN A 100 -12.60 11.95 1.44
CA ASN A 100 -13.92 12.32 0.92
C ASN A 100 -14.68 11.08 0.42
N ASP A 101 -14.01 10.18 -0.29
CA ASP A 101 -14.58 8.91 -0.75
C ASP A 101 -15.03 8.03 0.42
N ALA A 102 -14.20 7.88 1.45
CA ALA A 102 -14.57 7.19 2.69
C ALA A 102 -15.77 7.87 3.40
N GLY A 103 -15.79 9.21 3.45
CA GLY A 103 -16.89 9.97 4.04
C GLY A 103 -18.22 9.78 3.29
N GLN A 104 -18.18 9.63 1.95
CA GLN A 104 -19.38 9.27 1.17
C GLN A 104 -19.83 7.83 1.46
N ARG A 105 -18.89 6.89 1.63
CA ARG A 105 -19.24 5.50 1.99
C ARG A 105 -19.89 5.39 3.36
N VAL A 106 -19.47 6.16 4.36
CA VAL A 106 -20.14 6.21 5.67
C VAL A 106 -21.65 6.46 5.54
N ILE A 107 -22.05 7.31 4.59
CA ILE A 107 -23.44 7.70 4.38
C ILE A 107 -24.19 6.69 3.50
N THR A 108 -23.50 6.14 2.49
CA THR A 108 -24.13 5.34 1.43
C THR A 108 -24.04 3.83 1.65
N ASP A 109 -23.13 3.35 2.50
CA ASP A 109 -22.94 1.95 2.84
C ASP A 109 -23.26 1.69 4.32
N ALA A 110 -24.41 1.06 4.57
CA ALA A 110 -24.88 0.72 5.91
C ALA A 110 -23.94 -0.25 6.66
N SER A 111 -23.06 -0.96 5.96
CA SER A 111 -22.11 -1.90 6.54
C SER A 111 -20.73 -1.30 6.81
N TYR A 112 -20.49 -0.04 6.40
CA TYR A 112 -19.19 0.63 6.51
C TYR A 112 -18.60 0.55 7.92
N CYS A 113 -19.39 0.92 8.94
CA CYS A 113 -18.90 0.95 10.32
C CYS A 113 -18.56 -0.44 10.85
N GLN A 114 -19.37 -1.45 10.56
CA GLN A 114 -19.08 -2.82 10.97
C GLN A 114 -17.82 -3.35 10.28
N GLN A 115 -17.67 -3.10 8.97
CA GLN A 115 -16.47 -3.52 8.23
C GLN A 115 -15.21 -2.82 8.77
N ALA A 116 -15.28 -1.52 9.05
CA ALA A 116 -14.17 -0.77 9.63
C ALA A 116 -13.77 -1.32 11.00
N TRP A 117 -14.76 -1.69 11.84
CA TRP A 117 -14.56 -2.35 13.13
C TRP A 117 -13.85 -3.69 12.98
N ASP A 118 -14.39 -4.59 12.16
CA ASP A 118 -13.84 -5.92 11.94
C ASP A 118 -12.40 -5.86 11.40
N ASN A 119 -12.13 -4.92 10.50
CA ASN A 119 -10.80 -4.73 9.92
C ASN A 119 -9.81 -4.14 10.93
N LEU A 120 -10.24 -3.18 11.76
CA LEU A 120 -9.39 -2.60 12.81
C LEU A 120 -9.00 -3.67 13.83
N ASP A 121 -9.94 -4.53 14.23
CA ASP A 121 -9.69 -5.63 15.16
C ASP A 121 -8.68 -6.64 14.62
N LYS A 122 -8.83 -7.04 13.36
CA LYS A 122 -7.89 -7.93 12.68
C LYS A 122 -6.49 -7.30 12.65
N VAL A 123 -6.38 -6.03 12.27
CA VAL A 123 -5.09 -5.34 12.18
C VAL A 123 -4.41 -5.22 13.55
N LEU A 124 -5.15 -4.89 14.60
CA LEU A 124 -4.59 -4.76 15.93
C LEU A 124 -4.00 -6.09 16.45
N ALA A 125 -4.54 -7.22 16.01
CA ALA A 125 -4.02 -8.56 16.32
C ALA A 125 -2.79 -8.97 15.48
N MET A 126 -2.41 -8.20 14.45
CA MET A 126 -1.27 -8.54 13.56
C MET A 126 0.06 -7.98 14.05
N GLU A 127 1.14 -8.53 13.52
CA GLU A 127 2.47 -7.96 13.66
C GLU A 127 2.71 -6.80 12.67
N THR A 128 3.66 -5.92 12.99
CA THR A 128 3.93 -4.71 12.22
C THR A 128 4.32 -4.97 10.76
N GLN A 129 5.01 -6.08 10.46
CA GLN A 129 5.41 -6.41 9.09
C GLN A 129 4.26 -6.88 8.20
N ASP A 130 3.16 -7.37 8.77
CA ASP A 130 2.09 -8.02 8.00
C ASP A 130 0.97 -7.05 7.59
N VAL A 131 0.93 -5.87 8.22
CA VAL A 131 -0.16 -4.90 8.07
C VAL A 131 -0.32 -4.39 6.63
N GLU A 132 0.77 -4.24 5.88
CA GLU A 132 0.71 -3.79 4.50
C GLU A 132 0.12 -4.85 3.57
N GLY A 133 0.45 -6.12 3.80
CA GLY A 133 -0.12 -7.24 3.05
C GLY A 133 -1.62 -7.37 3.32
N PHE A 134 -2.03 -7.23 4.58
CA PHE A 134 -3.44 -7.19 4.94
C PHE A 134 -4.17 -6.04 4.26
N ALA A 135 -3.59 -4.83 4.25
CA ALA A 135 -4.22 -3.64 3.68
C ALA A 135 -4.56 -3.77 2.18
N VAL A 136 -3.79 -4.56 1.42
CA VAL A 136 -4.11 -4.84 0.00
C VAL A 136 -5.39 -5.66 -0.13
N THR A 137 -5.67 -6.55 0.82
CA THR A 137 -6.79 -7.50 0.73
C THR A 137 -8.04 -7.08 1.49
N ALA A 138 -7.89 -6.24 2.52
CA ALA A 138 -8.98 -5.88 3.44
C ALA A 138 -9.72 -4.60 3.04
N GLY A 139 -9.09 -3.76 2.20
CA GLY A 139 -9.70 -2.52 1.72
C GLY A 139 -10.71 -2.76 0.60
N VAL A 140 -11.61 -1.80 0.42
CA VAL A 140 -12.43 -1.73 -0.79
C VAL A 140 -11.50 -1.56 -1.99
N SER A 141 -11.82 -2.13 -3.16
CA SER A 141 -11.00 -1.88 -4.35
C SER A 141 -11.01 -0.38 -4.67
N HIS A 142 -9.92 0.31 -4.37
CA HIS A 142 -9.80 1.73 -4.64
C HIS A 142 -9.27 1.92 -6.06
N ALA A 143 -10.08 2.53 -6.93
CA ALA A 143 -9.66 2.96 -8.27
C ALA A 143 -8.47 3.95 -8.24
N ASN A 144 -8.06 4.41 -7.05
CA ASN A 144 -7.05 5.44 -6.80
C ASN A 144 -5.60 4.90 -6.72
N VAL A 145 -5.37 3.60 -6.94
CA VAL A 145 -4.03 2.98 -6.92
C VAL A 145 -3.76 2.24 -8.24
N PRO A 146 -3.59 2.95 -9.37
CA PRO A 146 -3.29 2.31 -10.65
C PRO A 146 -1.90 1.65 -10.59
N ALA A 147 -1.85 0.33 -10.64
CA ALA A 147 -0.59 -0.41 -10.65
C ALA A 147 0.19 -0.19 -11.96
N CYS A 148 1.52 -0.11 -11.85
CA CYS A 148 2.35 -0.10 -13.04
C CYS A 148 2.24 -1.41 -13.80
N ALA A 149 2.17 -1.34 -15.13
CA ALA A 149 2.35 -2.51 -15.98
C ALA A 149 3.69 -3.14 -15.60
N GLN A 150 3.63 -4.29 -14.93
CA GLN A 150 4.86 -4.98 -14.57
C GLN A 150 5.54 -5.38 -15.86
N ALA A 151 6.81 -4.98 -16.02
CA ALA A 151 7.62 -5.51 -17.10
C ALA A 151 7.56 -7.03 -17.01
N SER A 152 7.05 -7.69 -18.06
CA SER A 152 6.89 -9.14 -18.07
C SER A 152 8.17 -9.79 -17.56
N PRO A 153 8.09 -10.79 -16.66
CA PRO A 153 9.27 -11.44 -16.14
C PRO A 153 10.14 -11.85 -17.33
N LYS A 154 11.31 -11.23 -17.49
CA LYS A 154 12.29 -11.73 -18.45
C LYS A 154 12.56 -13.14 -17.99
N VAL A 155 12.01 -14.13 -18.70
CA VAL A 155 12.30 -15.54 -18.48
C VAL A 155 13.80 -15.65 -18.48
N GLN A 156 14.38 -15.72 -17.28
CA GLN A 156 15.80 -15.97 -17.14
C GLN A 156 15.95 -17.38 -17.69
N LYS A 157 16.42 -17.50 -18.94
CA LYS A 157 16.79 -18.79 -19.51
C LYS A 157 17.70 -19.45 -18.49
N ALA A 158 17.19 -20.49 -17.84
CA ALA A 158 17.91 -21.25 -16.84
C ALA A 158 19.28 -21.60 -17.44
N LYS A 159 20.34 -21.00 -16.89
CA LYS A 159 21.69 -21.35 -17.26
C LYS A 159 21.90 -22.75 -16.70
N ALA A 160 21.91 -23.74 -17.59
CA ALA A 160 22.01 -25.15 -17.23
C ALA A 160 23.10 -25.37 -16.17
N PRO A 161 22.82 -26.14 -15.11
CA PRO A 161 23.83 -26.43 -14.10
C PRO A 161 24.96 -27.23 -14.75
N LYS A 162 26.17 -26.66 -14.76
CA LYS A 162 27.38 -27.44 -15.07
C LYS A 162 27.60 -28.42 -13.93
N SER A 163 27.30 -29.69 -14.18
CA SER A 163 27.68 -30.80 -13.32
C SER A 163 29.20 -30.79 -13.15
N LYS A 164 29.66 -30.64 -11.91
CA LYS A 164 30.97 -31.13 -11.50
C LYS A 164 30.75 -32.27 -10.53
N ALA A 165 30.73 -33.47 -11.09
CA ALA A 165 30.95 -34.68 -10.33
C ALA A 165 32.37 -34.65 -9.76
N LYS A 166 32.49 -34.75 -8.43
CA LYS A 166 33.64 -35.41 -7.82
C LYS A 166 33.23 -36.00 -6.48
N ALA A 167 33.17 -37.33 -6.46
CA ALA A 167 33.10 -38.17 -5.28
C ALA A 167 34.32 -37.95 -4.36
N LYS A 168 34.15 -38.05 -3.04
CA LYS A 168 34.38 -39.28 -2.24
C LYS A 168 34.45 -38.97 -0.73
N ASP A 169 33.79 -39.83 0.04
CA ASP A 169 34.17 -40.38 1.36
C ASP A 169 34.59 -39.45 2.50
N LYS A 170 33.85 -39.46 3.63
CA LYS A 170 34.07 -40.43 4.72
C LYS A 170 33.11 -40.26 5.91
N SER A 171 32.70 -41.44 6.40
CA SER A 171 32.00 -41.78 7.63
C SER A 171 32.68 -41.30 8.92
N ALA A 172 31.88 -40.85 9.90
CA ALA A 172 31.98 -41.16 11.34
C ALA A 172 30.80 -40.48 12.09
N SER A 173 29.84 -41.24 12.63
CA SER A 173 29.80 -41.72 14.03
C SER A 173 29.42 -40.59 15.01
N SER A 174 28.15 -40.52 15.43
CA SER A 174 27.56 -41.17 16.63
C SER A 174 27.51 -40.22 17.84
N GLY A 175 26.31 -39.97 18.37
CA GLY A 175 26.11 -39.22 19.61
C GLY A 175 24.65 -39.16 20.02
N SER A 176 24.17 -40.27 20.58
CA SER A 176 22.85 -40.44 21.21
C SER A 176 22.99 -40.26 22.72
N ALA A 177 22.16 -39.43 23.34
CA ALA A 177 21.66 -39.49 24.74
C ALA A 177 20.76 -38.26 24.96
N ALA A 178 19.44 -38.32 25.17
CA ALA A 178 18.63 -38.98 26.20
C ALA A 178 18.61 -38.27 27.59
N VAL A 179 17.41 -37.72 27.91
CA VAL A 179 16.66 -37.80 29.18
C VAL A 179 17.04 -36.95 30.41
N ALA A 180 16.05 -36.20 30.92
CA ALA A 180 15.54 -36.07 32.33
C ALA A 180 14.96 -34.64 32.56
N LYS A 181 13.68 -34.39 32.87
CA LYS A 181 12.78 -34.70 34.02
C LYS A 181 12.87 -33.69 35.19
N ALA A 182 11.68 -33.27 35.67
CA ALA A 182 11.32 -32.54 36.91
C ALA A 182 11.70 -31.04 36.92
N GLU A 183 10.90 -30.11 37.44
CA GLU A 183 9.87 -30.14 38.52
C GLU A 183 8.56 -29.45 38.13
#